data_AF-Q6JZZ0-F1
#
_entry.id   AF-Q6JZZ0-F1
#
_cell.length_a   1.000
_cell.length_b   1.000
_cell.length_c   1.000
_cell.angle_alpha   90.00
_cell.angle_beta   90.00
_cell.angle_gamma   90.00
#
_symmetry.space_group_name_H-M   'P 1'
#
loop_
_entity.id
_entity.type
_entity.pdbx_description
1 polymer ?
#
loop_
_entity_poly.entity_id
_entity_poly.type
_entity_poly.pdbx_seq_one_letter_code
_entity_poly.pdbx_strand_id
1 'polypeptide(L)' 'GALTDVIENNTLEEDQISSICLETCKGLGHLHSQSIIHRDIKSDNVLLDASGRVKITDFGFCAKLTDQKSKRATMVGTPY' A
#
# COMPACT_ATOMS: atom_id res chain seq x y z
N GLY A 1 13.34 -4.74 1.51
CA GLY A 1 12.84 -4.64 2.90
C GLY A 1 11.56 -3.84 2.89
N ALA A 2 11.10 -3.39 4.06
CA ALA A 2 10.03 -2.40 4.10
C ALA A 2 10.54 -1.07 3.53
N LEU A 3 9.66 -0.28 2.95
CA LEU A 3 10.03 1.03 2.41
C LEU A 3 10.44 1.99 3.54
N THR A 4 9.90 1.81 4.76
CA THR A 4 10.33 2.55 5.95
C THR A 4 11.85 2.45 6.15
N ASP A 5 12.41 1.23 6.09
CA ASP A 5 13.86 1.01 6.23
C ASP A 5 14.65 1.77 5.16
N VAL A 6 14.13 1.85 3.94
CA VAL A 6 14.80 2.55 2.83
C VAL A 6 14.81 4.05 3.08
N ILE A 7 13.68 4.61 3.51
CA ILE A 7 13.51 6.05 3.78
C ILE A 7 14.36 6.48 4.99
N GLU A 8 14.49 5.65 6.02
CA GLU A 8 15.29 5.98 7.21
C GLU A 8 16.80 5.99 6.93
N ASN A 9 17.26 5.15 6.01
CA ASN A 9 18.69 4.98 5.71
C ASN A 9 19.16 5.72 4.45
N ASN A 10 18.25 6.31 3.67
CA ASN A 10 18.57 6.95 2.39
C ASN A 10 17.66 8.16 2.13
N THR A 11 18.19 9.16 1.43
CA THR A 11 17.37 10.21 0.82
C THR A 11 16.93 9.77 -0.56
N LEU A 12 15.61 9.74 -0.80
CA LEU A 12 15.05 9.41 -2.12
C LEU A 12 14.94 10.66 -2.99
N GLU A 13 15.35 10.54 -4.25
CA GLU A 13 15.13 11.55 -5.28
C GLU A 13 13.70 11.49 -5.82
N GLU A 14 13.20 12.59 -6.38
CA GLU A 14 11.84 12.70 -6.95
C GLU A 14 11.53 11.61 -7.99
N ASP A 15 12.51 11.21 -8.79
CA ASP A 15 12.37 10.13 -9.77
C ASP A 15 12.16 8.76 -9.11
N GLN A 16 12.79 8.53 -7.96
CA GLN A 16 12.61 7.31 -7.17
C GLN A 16 11.25 7.33 -6.47
N ILE A 17 10.88 8.47 -5.88
CA ILE A 17 9.57 8.67 -5.21
C ILE A 17 8.44 8.44 -6.22
N SER A 18 8.51 9.07 -7.39
CA SER A 18 7.49 8.93 -8.44
C SER A 18 7.37 7.49 -8.95
N SER A 19 8.50 6.79 -9.11
CA SER A 19 8.51 5.36 -9.50
C SER A 19 7.84 4.47 -8.45
N ILE A 20 8.14 4.70 -7.17
CA ILE A 20 7.54 3.95 -6.05
C ILE A 20 6.03 4.21 -5.96
N CYS A 21 5.63 5.48 -6.06
CA CYS A 21 4.23 5.90 -6.07
C CYS A 21 3.45 5.26 -7.23
N LEU A 22 4.02 5.27 -8.44
CA LEU A 22 3.40 4.69 -9.62
C LEU A 22 3.15 3.19 -9.45
N GLU A 23 4.15 2.42 -9.01
CA GLU A 23 4.00 0.98 -8.81
C GLU A 23 3.02 0.66 -7.66
N THR A 24 3.05 1.44 -6.58
CA THR A 24 2.08 1.33 -5.48
C THR A 24 0.65 1.56 -5.99
N CYS A 25 0.44 2.61 -6.79
CA CYS A 25 -0.86 2.90 -7.41
C CYS A 25 -1.33 1.80 -8.36
N LYS A 26 -0.43 1.16 -9.13
CA LYS A 26 -0.78 0.00 -9.97
C LYS A 26 -1.22 -1.19 -9.11
N GLY A 27 -0.49 -1.49 -8.03
CA GLY A 27 -0.87 -2.53 -7.08
C GLY A 27 -2.25 -2.28 -6.45
N LEU A 28 -2.50 -1.04 -6.03
CA LEU A 28 -3.81 -0.62 -5.51
C LEU A 28 -4.91 -0.72 -6.56
N GLY A 29 -4.64 -0.31 -7.80
CA GLY A 29 -5.57 -0.45 -8.93
C GLY A 29 -5.98 -1.90 -9.16
N HIS A 30 -5.02 -2.83 -9.06
CA HIS A 30 -5.31 -4.26 -9.12
C HIS A 30 -6.24 -4.72 -7.99
N LEU A 31 -5.95 -4.34 -6.73
CA LEU A 31 -6.83 -4.69 -5.59
C LEU A 31 -8.24 -4.12 -5.75
N HIS A 32 -8.33 -2.85 -6.16
CA HIS A 32 -9.60 -2.17 -6.36
C HIS A 32 -10.41 -2.82 -7.48
N SER A 33 -9.78 -3.32 -8.55
CA SER A 33 -10.47 -4.09 -9.61
C SER A 33 -11.08 -5.40 -9.12
N GLN A 34 -10.60 -5.93 -7.99
CA GLN A 34 -11.14 -7.12 -7.32
C GLN A 34 -12.11 -6.76 -6.18
N SER A 35 -12.52 -5.49 -6.10
CA SER A 35 -13.35 -4.95 -5.03
C SER A 35 -12.72 -5.09 -3.64
N ILE A 36 -11.38 -5.05 -3.55
CA ILE A 36 -10.64 -5.14 -2.29
C ILE A 36 -10.06 -3.76 -1.96
N ILE A 37 -10.41 -3.20 -0.80
CA ILE A 37 -9.79 -1.99 -0.26
C ILE A 37 -8.72 -2.41 0.76
N HIS A 38 -7.48 -1.92 0.61
CA HIS A 38 -6.37 -2.27 1.51
C HIS A 38 -6.55 -1.74 2.95
N ARG A 39 -6.96 -0.47 3.07
CA ARG A 39 -7.21 0.28 4.32
C ARG A 39 -6.02 0.57 5.23
N ASP A 40 -4.84 0.00 5.01
CA ASP A 40 -3.62 0.34 5.79
C ASP A 40 -2.40 0.52 4.87
N ILE A 41 -2.45 1.51 3.98
CA ILE A 41 -1.32 1.85 3.10
C ILE A 41 -0.40 2.85 3.81
N LYS A 42 0.85 2.43 4.00
CA LYS A 42 1.95 3.16 4.64
C LYS A 42 3.28 2.50 4.24
N SER A 43 4.41 3.15 4.51
CA SER A 43 5.74 2.66 4.12
C SER A 43 6.10 1.28 4.72
N ASP A 44 5.55 0.93 5.88
CA ASP A 44 5.77 -0.40 6.48
C ASP A 44 5.13 -1.52 5.65
N ASN A 45 4.04 -1.21 4.96
CA ASN A 45 3.24 -2.14 4.17
C ASN A 45 3.57 -2.07 2.66
N VAL A 46 4.66 -1.38 2.31
CA VAL A 46 5.20 -1.32 0.96
C VAL A 46 6.60 -1.91 1.00
N LEU A 47 6.81 -3.00 0.27
CA LEU A 47 8.11 -3.66 0.17
C LEU A 47 8.83 -3.23 -1.11
N LEU A 48 10.12 -2.94 -0.99
CA LEU A 48 11.01 -2.69 -2.12
C LEU A 48 12.03 -3.82 -2.20
N ASP A 49 12.20 -4.41 -3.39
CA ASP A 49 13.25 -5.39 -3.64
C ASP A 49 14.51 -4.77 -4.29
N ALA A 50 15.59 -5.56 -4.35
CA ALA A 50 16.87 -5.09 -4.90
C ALA A 50 16.82 -4.74 -6.40
N SER A 51 15.76 -5.15 -7.10
CA SER A 51 15.49 -4.78 -8.49
C SER A 51 14.59 -3.55 -8.63
N GLY A 52 14.27 -2.86 -7.53
CA GLY A 52 13.42 -1.67 -7.51
C GLY A 52 11.94 -1.95 -7.70
N ARG A 53 11.50 -3.22 -7.57
CA ARG A 53 10.08 -3.57 -7.69
C ARG A 53 9.36 -3.34 -6.37
N VAL A 54 8.17 -2.77 -6.47
CA VAL A 54 7.29 -2.51 -5.32
C VAL A 54 6.27 -3.63 -5.15
N LYS A 55 6.03 -4.04 -3.91
CA LYS A 55 4.95 -4.96 -3.54
C LYS A 55 4.19 -4.44 -2.33
N ILE A 56 2.86 -4.49 -2.40
CA ILE A 56 1.99 -4.19 -1.25
C ILE A 56 1.89 -5.44 -0.38
N THR A 57 1.99 -5.27 0.94
CA THR A 57 1.89 -6.34 1.94
C THR A 57 0.89 -5.96 3.05
N ASP A 58 0.69 -6.89 3.98
CA ASP A 58 -0.23 -6.80 5.13
C ASP A 58 -1.69 -6.54 4.76
N PHE A 59 -2.32 -7.61 4.24
CA PHE A 59 -3.72 -7.63 3.89
C PHE A 59 -4.64 -7.84 5.11
N GLY A 60 -4.13 -7.77 6.35
CA GLY A 60 -4.89 -8.03 7.57
C GLY A 60 -6.09 -7.10 7.77
N PHE A 61 -5.98 -5.86 7.27
CA PHE A 61 -7.07 -4.87 7.31
C PHE A 61 -7.88 -4.79 6.02
N CYS A 62 -7.63 -5.64 5.03
CA CYS A 62 -8.35 -5.58 3.77
C CYS A 62 -9.85 -5.82 3.93
N ALA A 63 -10.65 -5.11 3.14
CA ALA A 63 -12.09 -5.33 3.06
C ALA A 63 -12.52 -5.58 1.62
N LYS A 64 -13.21 -6.70 1.40
CA LYS A 64 -13.89 -6.95 0.12
C LYS A 64 -15.25 -6.24 0.14
N LEU A 65 -15.44 -5.29 -0.76
CA LEU A 65 -16.74 -4.70 -1.06
C LEU A 65 -17.60 -5.81 -1.68
N THR A 66 -18.65 -6.19 -0.96
CA THR A 66 -19.70 -7.08 -1.45
C THR A 66 -20.98 -6.26 -1.51
N ASP A 67 -21.83 -6.48 -2.52
CA ASP A 67 -23.04 -5.68 -2.77
C ASP A 67 -24.01 -5.61 -1.58
N GLN A 68 -23.85 -6.44 -0.56
CA GLN A 68 -24.70 -6.46 0.64
C GLN A 68 -24.27 -5.55 1.80
N LYS A 69 -23.11 -4.87 1.76
CA LYS A 69 -22.69 -3.99 2.88
C LYS A 69 -21.94 -2.74 2.42
N SER A 70 -22.66 -1.81 1.81
CA SER A 70 -22.16 -0.51 1.36
C SER A 70 -21.83 0.49 2.49
N LYS A 71 -21.94 0.13 3.77
CA LYS A 71 -21.46 0.95 4.90
C LYS A 71 -20.88 0.08 6.01
N ARG A 72 -19.56 -0.14 6.01
CA ARG A 72 -18.85 -0.67 7.18
C ARG A 72 -18.36 0.52 8.03
N ALA A 73 -19.03 0.76 9.16
CA ALA A 73 -18.65 1.73 10.17
C ALA A 73 -17.56 1.18 11.11
N THR A 74 -16.44 0.70 10.56
CA THR A 74 -15.29 0.26 11.38
C THR A 74 -14.12 1.17 11.12
N MET A 75 -13.77 1.96 12.13
CA MET A 75 -12.54 2.73 12.19
C MET A 75 -11.38 1.74 12.19
N VAL A 76 -10.62 1.72 11.09
CA VAL A 76 -9.41 0.91 10.92
C VAL A 76 -8.35 1.76 10.24
N GLY A 77 -7.09 1.42 10.47
CA GLY A 77 -5.94 2.24 10.14
C GLY A 77 -5.14 2.54 11.39
N THR A 78 -3.88 2.91 11.22
CA THR A 78 -2.99 3.19 12.34
C THR A 78 -3.10 4.66 12.73
N PRO A 79 -3.30 5.02 14.02
CA PRO A 79 -3.29 6.42 14.45
C PRO A 79 -1.82 6.88 14.57
N TYR A 80 -1.39 7.73 13.65
CA TYR A 80 -0.16 8.51 13.76
C TYR A 80 -0.41 9.92 13.27
#